data_AF-A0A662NI94-F1
#
_entry.id   AF-A0A662NI94-F1
#
_cell.length_a   1.000
_cell.length_b   1.000
_cell.length_c   1.000
_cell.angle_alpha   90.00
_cell.angle_beta   90.00
_cell.angle_gamma   90.00
#
_symmetry.space_group_name_H-M   'P 1'
#
loop_
_entity.id
_entity.type
_entity.pdbx_description
1 polymer ?
#
loop_
_entity_poly.entity_id
_entity_poly.type
_entity_poly.pdbx_seq_one_letter_code
_entity_poly.pdbx_strand_id
1 'polypeptide(L)'
;RQWAGFYAKTPDSNPAIGKINYIEGFYIAAGFSGHGFMMAPGVGEAMAELIVKGKSHVPLDWEWYDPHRFERGELRSTAFQIG
;
A
#
# COMPACT_ATOMS: atom_id res chain seq x y z
N ARG A 1 27.85 17.55 -2.04
CA ARG A 1 26.62 17.58 -2.88
C ARG A 1 25.42 17.36 -1.95
N GLN A 2 24.26 17.98 -2.20
CA GLN A 2 23.02 17.87 -1.41
C GLN A 2 21.79 17.85 -2.33
N TRP A 3 20.71 17.17 -1.94
CA TRP A 3 19.42 17.12 -2.64
C TRP A 3 18.26 16.86 -1.66
N ALA A 4 17.02 16.94 -2.15
CA ALA A 4 15.79 16.63 -1.40
C ALA A 4 14.80 15.82 -2.27
N GLY A 5 13.79 15.21 -1.64
CA GLY A 5 12.75 14.42 -2.30
C GLY A 5 11.48 14.32 -1.46
N PHE A 6 10.38 13.86 -2.07
CA PHE A 6 9.08 13.79 -1.43
C PHE A 6 8.81 12.45 -0.75
N TYR A 7 8.14 12.51 0.40
CA TYR A 7 7.48 11.35 1.00
C TYR A 7 5.97 11.53 0.86
N ALA A 8 5.31 10.61 0.18
CA ALA A 8 3.86 10.51 0.20
C ALA A 8 3.43 9.85 1.51
N LYS A 9 3.16 10.65 2.54
CA LYS A 9 2.77 10.16 3.87
C LYS A 9 1.27 9.94 3.98
N THR A 10 0.89 8.85 4.64
CA THR A 10 -0.48 8.58 5.13
C THR A 10 -0.57 8.91 6.63
N PRO A 11 -1.79 9.04 7.19
CA PRO A 11 -1.98 9.31 8.62
C PRO A 11 -1.32 8.30 9.56
N ASP A 12 -1.24 7.02 9.15
CA ASP A 12 -0.63 5.93 9.92
C ASP A 12 0.73 5.47 9.37
N SER A 13 1.30 6.21 8.41
CA SER A 13 2.59 5.91 7.77
C SER A 13 2.70 4.53 7.11
N ASN A 14 1.57 3.87 6.81
CA ASN A 14 1.49 2.64 6.02
C ASN A 14 0.89 2.94 4.63
N PRO A 15 1.27 2.22 3.57
CA PRO A 15 0.68 2.43 2.25
C PRO A 15 -0.80 2.04 2.20
N ALA A 16 -1.50 2.55 1.20
CA ALA A 16 -2.82 2.13 0.79
C ALA A 16 -2.65 1.23 -0.45
N ILE A 17 -2.97 -0.06 -0.31
CA ILE A 17 -2.74 -1.07 -1.35
C ILE A 17 -4.00 -1.90 -1.52
N GLY A 18 -4.61 -1.87 -2.71
CA GLY A 18 -5.76 -2.70 -3.01
C GLY A 18 -6.73 -2.10 -4.02
N LYS A 19 -7.91 -2.70 -4.11
CA LYS A 19 -9.00 -2.26 -4.99
C LYS A 19 -9.84 -1.18 -4.32
N ILE A 20 -10.24 -0.18 -5.09
CA ILE A 20 -11.26 0.78 -4.67
C ILE A 20 -12.64 0.24 -5.06
N ASN A 21 -13.50 0.02 -4.07
CA ASN A 21 -14.75 -0.73 -4.28
C ASN A 21 -15.86 0.09 -4.97
N TYR A 22 -15.74 1.42 -5.00
CA TYR A 22 -16.72 2.31 -5.61
C TYR A 22 -16.37 2.74 -7.05
N ILE A 23 -15.21 2.32 -7.60
CA ILE A 23 -14.83 2.56 -9.01
C ILE A 23 -14.33 1.25 -9.62
N GLU A 24 -15.04 0.75 -10.63
CA GLU A 24 -14.66 -0.48 -11.31
C GLU A 24 -13.28 -0.36 -11.97
N GLY A 25 -12.44 -1.39 -11.78
CA GLY A 25 -11.09 -1.45 -12.36
C GLY A 25 -10.08 -0.50 -11.74
N PHE A 26 -10.42 0.24 -10.67
CA PHE A 26 -9.49 1.15 -10.01
C PHE A 26 -8.74 0.48 -8.86
N TYR A 27 -7.42 0.57 -8.91
CA TYR A 27 -6.49 0.00 -7.93
C TYR A 27 -5.53 1.09 -7.44
N ILE A 28 -5.13 1.00 -6.19
CA ILE A 28 -4.16 1.92 -5.59
C ILE A 28 -3.00 1.15 -4.96
N ALA A 29 -1.79 1.70 -5.11
CA ALA A 29 -0.58 1.30 -4.40
C ALA A 29 0.24 2.58 -4.17
N ALA A 30 -0.08 3.31 -3.10
CA ALA A 30 0.47 4.64 -2.83
C ALA A 30 0.62 4.90 -1.32
N GLY A 31 1.25 6.01 -0.94
CA GLY A 31 1.33 6.40 0.48
C GLY A 31 2.43 5.70 1.28
N PHE A 32 3.49 5.25 0.62
CA PHE A 32 4.56 4.47 1.23
C PHE A 32 5.44 5.20 2.26
N SER A 33 5.20 6.48 2.55
CA SER A 33 5.74 7.15 3.75
C SER A 33 7.27 7.05 3.95
N GLY A 34 8.05 6.87 2.88
CA GLY A 34 9.52 6.80 2.91
C GLY A 34 10.15 5.41 2.80
N HIS A 35 9.38 4.34 2.98
CA HIS A 35 9.90 2.96 3.00
C HIS A 35 9.39 2.10 1.83
N GLY A 36 8.83 2.72 0.79
CA GLY A 36 8.25 1.98 -0.35
C GLY A 36 9.25 1.26 -1.25
N PHE A 37 10.52 1.68 -1.28
CA PHE A 37 11.50 1.12 -2.21
C PHE A 37 11.78 -0.36 -1.92
N MET A 38 11.93 -0.74 -0.65
CA MET A 38 12.13 -2.14 -0.24
C MET A 38 10.89 -3.02 -0.53
N MET A 39 9.69 -2.43 -0.51
CA MET A 39 8.43 -3.13 -0.72
C MET A 39 8.09 -3.30 -2.21
N ALA A 40 8.67 -2.48 -3.09
CA ALA A 40 8.27 -2.36 -4.48
C ALA A 40 8.23 -3.70 -5.26
N PRO A 41 9.20 -4.63 -5.13
CA PRO A 41 9.14 -5.91 -5.84
C PRO A 41 7.92 -6.76 -5.42
N GLY A 42 7.71 -6.93 -4.11
CA GLY A 42 6.60 -7.72 -3.57
C GLY A 42 5.25 -7.09 -3.85
N VAL A 43 5.13 -5.76 -3.71
CA VAL A 43 3.89 -5.04 -4.02
C VAL A 43 3.58 -5.08 -5.51
N GLY A 44 4.58 -4.97 -6.38
CA GLY A 44 4.40 -5.07 -7.83
C GLY A 44 3.83 -6.43 -8.26
N GLU A 45 4.42 -7.52 -7.77
CA GLU A 45 3.93 -8.88 -8.03
C GLU A 45 2.51 -9.07 -7.46
N ALA A 46 2.29 -8.64 -6.22
CA ALA A 46 1.00 -8.76 -5.56
C ALA A 46 -0.12 -8.01 -6.30
N MET A 47 0.16 -6.79 -6.76
CA MET A 47 -0.80 -5.99 -7.51
C MET A 47 -1.05 -6.57 -8.91
N ALA A 48 -0.02 -7.08 -9.58
CA ALA A 48 -0.18 -7.73 -10.88
C ALA A 48 -1.08 -8.97 -10.78
N GLU A 49 -0.88 -9.82 -9.77
CA GLU A 49 -1.76 -10.97 -9.54
C GLU A 49 -3.18 -10.55 -9.17
N LEU A 50 -3.34 -9.56 -8.29
CA LEU A 50 -4.64 -9.04 -7.89
C LEU A 50 -5.44 -8.52 -9.10
N ILE A 51 -4.78 -7.80 -10.01
CA ILE A 51 -5.41 -7.23 -11.21
C ILE A 51 -5.81 -8.33 -12.20
N VAL A 52 -4.91 -9.28 -12.49
CA VAL A 52 -5.14 -10.29 -13.54
C VAL A 52 -6.00 -11.46 -13.07
N LYS A 53 -5.83 -11.88 -11.81
CA LYS A 53 -6.42 -13.11 -11.26
C LYS A 53 -7.51 -12.84 -10.23
N GLY A 54 -7.69 -11.59 -9.80
CA GLY A 54 -8.63 -11.21 -8.72
C GLY A 54 -8.15 -11.56 -7.31
N LYS A 55 -6.98 -12.19 -7.17
CA LYS A 55 -6.34 -12.54 -5.90
C LYS A 55 -4.83 -12.66 -6.09
N SER A 56 -4.08 -12.48 -5.02
CA SER A 56 -2.62 -12.61 -5.00
C SER A 56 -2.18 -13.69 -4.01
N HIS A 57 -1.17 -14.45 -4.39
CA HIS A 57 -0.52 -15.45 -3.54
C HIS A 57 0.69 -14.87 -2.80
N VAL A 58 1.18 -13.69 -3.23
CA VAL A 58 2.19 -12.95 -2.48
C VAL A 58 1.64 -12.66 -1.08
N PRO A 59 2.40 -12.99 -0.01
CA PRO A 59 1.96 -12.82 1.37
C PRO A 59 2.04 -11.35 1.79
N LEU A 60 1.20 -10.52 1.18
CA LEU A 60 0.95 -9.15 1.60
C LEU A 60 -0.20 -9.15 2.61
N ASP A 61 -0.06 -8.37 3.67
CA ASP A 61 -1.15 -8.18 4.64
C ASP A 61 -2.20 -7.20 4.06
N TRP A 62 -3.13 -7.75 3.29
CA TRP A 62 -4.17 -7.01 2.59
C TRP A 62 -5.09 -6.22 3.52
N GLU A 63 -5.39 -6.79 4.70
CA GLU A 63 -6.18 -6.11 5.71
C GLU A 63 -5.38 -4.95 6.31
N TRP A 64 -4.11 -5.15 6.62
CA TRP A 64 -3.26 -4.08 7.17
C TRP A 64 -3.15 -2.87 6.23
N TYR A 65 -2.98 -3.11 4.93
CA TYR A 65 -2.81 -2.07 3.91
C TYR A 65 -4.11 -1.63 3.22
N ASP A 66 -5.27 -2.10 3.69
CA ASP A 66 -6.58 -1.81 3.09
C ASP A 66 -6.76 -0.29 2.85
N PRO A 67 -7.02 0.16 1.60
CA PRO A 67 -7.26 1.57 1.30
C PRO A 67 -8.50 2.15 2.00
N HIS A 68 -9.47 1.31 2.38
CA HIS A 68 -10.72 1.75 3.02
C HIS A 68 -10.58 1.92 4.54
N ARG A 69 -9.44 1.55 5.14
CA ARG A 69 -9.23 1.66 6.60
C ARG A 69 -9.35 3.11 7.11
N PHE A 70 -9.02 4.09 6.27
CA PHE A 70 -9.10 5.51 6.65
C PHE A 70 -10.54 5.97 6.80
N GLU A 71 -11.45 5.51 5.94
CA GLU A 71 -12.88 5.83 6.02
C GLU A 71 -13.52 5.24 7.28
N ARG A 72 -13.04 4.06 7.71
CA ARG A 72 -13.50 3.39 8.93
C ARG A 72 -12.83 3.91 10.21
N GLY A 73 -11.83 4.79 10.11
CA GLY A 73 -11.06 5.27 11.25
C GLY A 73 -10.12 4.23 11.87
N GLU A 74 -9.84 3.13 11.16
CA GLU A 74 -9.04 1.99 11.63
C GLU A 74 -7.54 2.20 11.38
N LEU A 75 -6.99 3.32 11.88
CA LEU A 75 -5.58 3.63 11.71
C LEU A 75 -4.68 2.58 12.39
N ARG A 76 -3.58 2.23 11.71
CA ARG A 76 -2.61 1.28 12.27
C ARG A 76 -1.76 1.96 13.34
N SER A 77 -1.51 1.25 14.44
CA SER A 77 -0.77 1.78 15.59
C SER A 77 0.74 1.88 15.35
N THR A 78 1.25 1.13 14.38
CA THR A 78 2.67 1.09 14.01
C THR A 78 2.84 1.21 12.50
N ALA A 79 3.92 1.87 12.08
CA ALA A 79 4.38 1.76 10.71
C ALA A 79 5.04 0.39 10.56
N PHE A 80 4.54 -0.46 9.66
CA PHE A 80 5.26 -1.67 9.32
C PHE A 80 6.46 -1.30 8.45
N GLN A 81 7.65 -1.38 9.03
CA GLN A 81 8.93 -1.16 8.35
C GLN A 81 9.65 -2.51 8.34
N ILE A 82 9.86 -3.09 7.15
CA ILE A 82 10.70 -4.28 7.02
C ILE A 82 12.15 -3.80 6.99
N GLY A 83 12.76 -3.66 8.16
CA GLY A 83 14.16 -3.24 8.33
C GLY A 83 14.70 -3.67 9.68
#